data_AF-A0A7C7VQZ2-F1
#
_entry.id   AF-A0A7C7VQZ2-F1
#
_cell.length_a   1.000
_cell.length_b   1.000
_cell.length_c   1.000
_cell.angle_alpha   90.00
_cell.angle_beta   90.00
_cell.angle_gamma   90.00
#
_symmetry.space_group_name_H-M   'P 1'
#
loop_
_entity.id
_entity.type
_entity.pdbx_description
1 polymer ?
#
loop_
_entity_poly.entity_id
_entity_poly.type
_entity_poly.pdbx_seq_one_letter_code
_entity_poly.pdbx_strand_id
1 'polypeptide(L)'
;MTTYCKNHPQTETSLRCNRCDEPMCIQCAVHTPTGYRCKDCIKEQKKIFDTAEWYDYLLGFILATILSAIASAVVGFISNWFYGFGVLFFAPFA
;
A
#
# COMPACT_ATOMS: atom_id res chain seq x y z
N MET A 1 21.34 39.62 1.03
CA MET A 1 20.39 39.20 -0.03
C MET A 1 19.20 38.59 0.66
N THR A 2 18.03 39.23 0.59
CA THR A 2 16.77 38.67 1.09
C THR A 2 16.29 37.63 0.10
N THR A 3 16.05 36.40 0.54
CA THR A 3 15.48 35.35 -0.30
C THR A 3 13.96 35.32 -0.11
N TYR A 4 13.24 35.27 -1.21
CA TYR A 4 11.77 35.16 -1.20
C TYR A 4 11.36 33.70 -1.41
N CYS A 5 10.23 33.31 -0.82
CA CYS A 5 9.70 31.97 -1.03
C CYS A 5 9.30 31.77 -2.49
N LYS A 6 9.71 30.63 -3.08
CA LYS A 6 9.36 30.25 -4.45
C LYS A 6 7.86 30.31 -4.75
N ASN A 7 7.03 29.85 -3.80
CA ASN A 7 5.57 29.85 -3.94
C ASN A 7 4.89 31.13 -3.45
N HIS A 8 5.59 31.94 -2.64
CA HIS A 8 5.09 33.19 -2.08
C HIS A 8 6.14 34.29 -2.26
N PRO A 9 6.19 34.94 -3.45
CA PRO A 9 7.22 35.93 -3.77
C PRO A 9 7.13 37.21 -2.93
N GLN A 10 6.04 37.42 -2.19
CA GLN A 10 5.87 38.55 -1.27
C GLN A 10 6.36 38.24 0.16
N THR A 11 6.79 37.01 0.44
CA THR A 11 7.22 36.59 1.79
C THR A 11 8.73 36.39 1.82
N GLU A 12 9.39 37.25 2.58
CA GLU A 12 10.81 37.11 2.91
C GLU A 12 11.03 35.88 3.78
N THR A 13 12.03 35.08 3.45
CA THR A 13 12.34 33.87 4.21
C THR A 13 13.84 33.59 4.29
N SER A 14 14.27 33.09 5.44
CA SER A 14 15.60 32.51 5.65
C SER A 14 15.59 30.98 5.66
N LEU A 15 14.41 30.35 5.57
CA LEU A 15 14.27 28.89 5.64
C LEU A 15 14.51 28.23 4.28
N ARG A 16 15.20 27.09 4.29
CA ARG A 16 15.52 26.29 3.09
C ARG A 16 15.16 24.82 3.27
N CYS A 17 14.84 24.17 2.15
CA CYS A 17 14.50 22.74 2.13
C CYS A 17 15.74 21.87 2.32
N ASN A 18 15.69 20.93 3.27
CA ASN A 18 16.80 19.98 3.48
C ASN A 18 17.09 19.06 2.26
N ARG A 19 16.18 18.98 1.28
CA ARG A 19 16.35 18.14 0.09
C ARG A 19 16.78 18.91 -1.17
N CYS A 20 16.04 19.97 -1.51
CA CYS A 20 16.26 20.74 -2.75
C CYS A 20 16.94 22.09 -2.51
N ASP A 21 17.17 22.47 -1.25
CA ASP A 21 17.76 23.74 -0.82
C ASP A 21 17.06 25.01 -1.33
N GLU A 22 15.82 24.87 -1.82
CA GLU A 22 15.00 26.00 -2.27
C GLU A 22 14.46 26.82 -1.08
N PRO A 23 14.34 28.14 -1.23
CA PRO A 23 13.79 29.02 -0.19
C PRO A 23 12.29 28.77 0.01
N MET A 24 11.88 28.51 1.26
CA MET A 24 10.50 28.25 1.64
C MET A 24 10.04 29.13 2.80
N CYS A 25 8.78 29.56 2.82
CA CYS A 25 8.20 30.22 4.00
C CYS A 25 7.66 29.20 5.02
N ILE A 26 7.37 29.64 6.25
CA ILE A 26 6.76 28.82 7.31
C ILE A 26 5.46 28.14 6.82
N GLN A 27 4.66 28.80 5.98
CA GLN A 27 3.40 28.25 5.44
C GLN A 27 3.61 27.13 4.40
N CYS A 28 4.78 27.09 3.77
CA CYS A 28 5.16 26.07 2.80
C CYS A 28 5.95 24.91 3.43
N ALA A 29 6.41 25.08 4.66
CA ALA A 29 7.16 24.06 5.39
C ALA A 29 6.24 22.95 5.88
N VAL A 30 6.55 21.71 5.51
CA VAL A 30 5.85 20.52 5.99
C VAL A 30 6.78 19.75 6.92
N HIS A 31 6.27 19.40 8.10
CA HIS A 31 7.02 18.65 9.08
C HIS A 31 7.17 17.18 8.64
N THR A 32 8.40 16.70 8.58
CA THR A 32 8.76 15.30 8.30
C THR A 32 9.62 14.77 9.44
N PRO A 33 9.77 13.44 9.62
CA PRO A 33 10.57 12.87 10.70
C PRO A 33 12.03 13.35 10.72
N THR A 34 12.55 13.76 9.56
CA THR A 34 13.92 14.25 9.35
C THR A 34 14.04 15.78 9.31
N GLY A 35 12.99 16.52 9.71
CA GLY A 35 12.95 17.99 9.69
C GLY A 35 11.92 18.56 8.72
N TYR A 36 12.15 19.77 8.21
CA TYR A 36 11.20 20.45 7.31
C TYR A 36 11.49 20.18 5.82
N ARG A 37 10.43 19.92 5.05
CA ARG A 37 10.49 19.79 3.59
C ARG A 37 9.46 20.67 2.89
N CYS A 38 9.77 21.06 1.66
CA CYS A 38 8.83 21.80 0.81
C CYS A 38 7.73 20.87 0.25
N LYS A 39 6.61 21.48 -0.16
CA LYS A 39 5.45 20.75 -0.71
C LYS A 39 5.78 19.99 -2.00
N ASP A 40 6.67 20.51 -2.83
CA ASP A 40 7.04 19.88 -4.11
C ASP A 40 7.79 18.56 -3.87
N CYS A 41 8.80 18.57 -3.00
CA CYS A 41 9.52 17.36 -2.62
C CYS A 41 8.63 16.28 -1.99
N ILE A 42 7.58 16.66 -1.26
CA ILE A 42 6.63 15.70 -0.68
C ILE A 42 5.71 15.11 -1.74
N LYS A 43 5.24 15.91 -2.71
CA LYS A 43 4.43 15.41 -3.83
C LYS A 43 5.20 14.37 -4.65
N GLU A 44 6.48 14.61 -4.92
CA GLU A 44 7.33 13.62 -5.59
C GLU A 44 7.46 12.33 -4.81
N GLN A 45 7.63 12.40 -3.48
CA GLN A 45 7.66 11.20 -2.64
C GLN A 45 6.33 10.44 -2.68
N LYS A 46 5.20 11.15 -2.63
CA LYS A 46 3.88 10.53 -2.66
C LYS A 46 3.62 9.76 -3.97
N LYS A 47 4.09 10.30 -5.11
CA LYS A 47 3.94 9.66 -6.43
C LYS A 47 4.61 8.29 -6.52
N ILE A 48 5.66 8.04 -5.73
CA ILE A 48 6.35 6.73 -5.70
C ILE A 48 5.46 5.65 -5.08
N PHE A 49 4.55 6.03 -4.17
CA PHE A 49 3.67 5.11 -3.45
C PHE A 49 2.32 4.86 -4.13
N ASP A 50 1.99 5.58 -5.21
CA ASP A 50 0.87 5.22 -6.09
C ASP A 50 1.30 4.03 -6.99
N THR A 51 1.58 2.90 -6.36
CA THR A 51 1.90 1.62 -7.02
C THR A 51 0.63 0.82 -7.33
N ALA A 52 -0.55 1.41 -7.14
CA ALA A 52 -1.81 0.77 -7.49
C ALA A 52 -1.97 0.77 -9.02
N GLU A 53 -1.40 -0.25 -9.65
CA GLU A 53 -1.45 -0.43 -11.09
C GLU A 53 -2.71 -1.25 -11.43
N TRP A 54 -3.27 -1.04 -12.62
CA TRP A 54 -4.49 -1.75 -13.04
C TRP A 54 -4.33 -3.29 -13.02
N TYR A 55 -3.09 -3.76 -13.12
CA TYR A 55 -2.73 -5.17 -13.11
C TYR A 55 -2.94 -5.83 -11.73
N ASP A 56 -2.86 -5.08 -10.63
CA ASP A 56 -3.08 -5.63 -9.28
C ASP A 56 -4.51 -6.15 -9.09
N TYR A 57 -5.49 -5.51 -9.72
CA TYR A 57 -6.87 -5.99 -9.72
C TYR A 57 -7.01 -7.34 -10.45
N LEU A 58 -6.30 -7.50 -11.57
CA LEU A 58 -6.33 -8.73 -12.34
C LEU A 58 -5.57 -9.86 -11.62
N LEU A 59 -4.40 -9.58 -11.05
CA LEU A 59 -3.65 -10.52 -10.22
C LEU A 59 -4.44 -10.97 -8.99
N GLY A 60 -5.10 -10.03 -8.31
CA GLY A 60 -5.94 -10.34 -7.14
C GLY A 60 -7.06 -11.32 -7.47
N PHE A 61 -7.76 -11.10 -8.58
CA PHE A 61 -8.82 -12.00 -9.04
C PHE A 61 -8.29 -13.41 -9.37
N ILE A 62 -7.16 -13.49 -10.07
CA ILE A 62 -6.54 -14.76 -10.44
C ILE A 62 -6.09 -15.53 -9.19
N LEU A 63 -5.38 -14.86 -8.27
CA LEU A 63 -4.90 -15.47 -7.04
C LEU A 63 -6.05 -15.96 -6.16
N ALA A 64 -7.10 -15.16 -5.97
CA ALA A 64 -8.26 -15.53 -5.17
C ALA A 64 -8.99 -16.75 -5.76
N THR A 65 -9.13 -16.81 -7.09
CA THR A 65 -9.76 -17.92 -7.79
C THR A 65 -8.95 -19.20 -7.65
N ILE A 66 -7.62 -19.13 -7.83
CA ILE A 66 -6.72 -20.28 -7.71
C ILE A 66 -6.72 -20.81 -6.27
N LEU A 67 -6.56 -19.93 -5.28
CA LEU A 67 -6.54 -20.33 -3.87
C LEU A 67 -7.88 -20.96 -3.44
N SER A 68 -9.01 -20.41 -3.87
CA SER A 68 -10.32 -21.00 -3.57
C SER A 68 -10.51 -22.36 -4.24
N ALA A 69 -10.06 -22.52 -5.49
CA ALA A 69 -10.14 -23.80 -6.19
C ALA A 69 -9.30 -24.89 -5.50
N ILE A 70 -8.07 -24.54 -5.09
CA ILE A 70 -7.19 -25.45 -4.35
C ILE A 70 -7.80 -25.82 -3.00
N ALA A 71 -8.28 -24.84 -2.23
CA ALA A 71 -8.91 -25.08 -0.94
C ALA A 71 -10.13 -26.01 -1.06
N SER A 72 -10.98 -25.77 -2.06
CA SER A 72 -12.14 -26.62 -2.34
C SER A 72 -11.75 -28.06 -2.69
N ALA A 73 -10.74 -28.23 -3.55
CA ALA A 73 -10.23 -29.55 -3.91
C ALA A 73 -9.66 -30.31 -2.71
N VAL A 74 -8.89 -29.62 -1.84
CA VAL A 74 -8.31 -30.21 -0.63
C VAL A 74 -9.40 -30.62 0.37
N VAL A 75 -10.40 -29.77 0.62
CA VAL A 75 -11.52 -30.09 1.52
C VAL A 75 -12.36 -31.24 0.96
N GLY A 76 -12.62 -31.26 -0.36
CA GLY A 76 -13.32 -32.35 -1.01
C GLY A 76 -12.56 -33.68 -0.89
N PHE A 77 -11.24 -33.66 -1.07
CA PHE A 77 -10.40 -34.84 -0.94
C PHE A 77 -10.39 -35.39 0.49
N ILE A 78 -10.21 -34.53 1.49
CA ILE A 78 -10.20 -34.92 2.91
C ILE A 78 -11.59 -35.42 3.34
N SER A 79 -12.64 -34.69 3.01
CA SER A 79 -14.00 -35.05 3.41
C SER A 79 -14.46 -36.36 2.76
N ASN A 80 -14.25 -36.55 1.45
CA ASN A 80 -14.62 -37.81 0.78
C ASN A 80 -13.89 -39.02 1.37
N TRP A 81 -12.64 -38.85 1.78
CA TRP A 81 -11.86 -39.91 2.43
C TRP A 81 -12.37 -40.22 3.85
N PHE A 82 -12.67 -39.19 4.64
CA PHE A 82 -13.10 -39.33 6.04
C PHE A 82 -14.57 -39.77 6.16
N TYR A 83 -15.47 -39.21 5.36
CA TYR A 83 -16.88 -39.62 5.31
C TYR A 83 -17.04 -41.02 4.73
N GLY A 84 -16.26 -41.41 3.72
CA GLY A 84 -16.27 -42.77 3.18
C GLY A 84 -15.86 -43.82 4.22
N PHE A 85 -14.78 -43.55 4.98
CA PHE A 85 -14.34 -44.43 6.06
C PHE A 85 -15.31 -44.41 7.25
N GLY A 86 -15.81 -43.24 7.63
CA GLY A 86 -16.78 -43.08 8.71
C GLY A 86 -18.09 -43.83 8.44
N VAL A 87 -18.66 -43.72 7.24
CA VAL A 87 -19.87 -44.47 6.87
C VAL A 87 -19.59 -45.98 6.88
N LEU A 88 -18.44 -46.45 6.39
CA LEU A 88 -18.11 -47.88 6.42
C LEU A 88 -18.07 -48.45 7.86
N PHE A 89 -17.53 -47.71 8.82
CA PHE A 89 -17.39 -48.15 10.21
C PHE A 89 -18.65 -47.94 11.07
N PHE A 90 -19.41 -46.87 10.82
CA PHE A 90 -20.62 -46.55 11.60
C PHE A 90 -21.93 -47.07 10.99
N ALA A 91 -21.98 -47.45 9.71
CA ALA A 91 -23.17 -48.03 9.08
C ALA A 91 -23.72 -49.32 9.72
N PRO A 92 -22.93 -50.27 10.25
CA PRO A 92 -23.50 -51.47 10.89
C PRO A 92 -24.03 -51.23 12.31
N PHE A 93 -23.91 -50.01 12.86
CA PHE A 93 -24.37 -49.65 14.20
C PHE A 93 -25.56 -48.66 14.21
N ALA A 94 -26.21 -48.45 13.06
CA ALA A 94 -27.42 -47.64 12.89
C ALA A 94 -28.63 -48.49 12.49
#